data_AF-A0A6L7S9L7-F1
#
_entry.id   AF-A0A6L7S9L7-F1
#
_cell.length_a   1.000
_cell.length_b   1.000
_cell.length_c   1.000
_cell.angle_alpha   90.00
_cell.angle_beta   90.00
_cell.angle_gamma   90.00
#
_symmetry.space_group_name_H-M   'P 1'
#
loop_
_entity.id
_entity.type
_entity.pdbx_description
1 polymer ?
#
loop_
_entity_poly.entity_id
_entity_poly.type
_entity_poly.pdbx_seq_one_letter_code
_entity_poly.pdbx_strand_id
1 'polypeptide(L)' 'ERLAAAGFGEYRPVSPEDTDAARAQNRRIELKLTER' A
#
# COMPACT_ATOMS: atom_id res chain seq x y z
N GLU A 1 15.06 16.08 6.02
CA GLU A 1 13.76 15.83 5.38
C GLU A 1 13.94 15.07 4.04
N ARG A 2 13.97 13.73 4.06
CA ARG A 2 14.03 12.88 2.83
C ARG A 2 13.08 11.69 2.90
N LEU A 3 12.15 11.70 3.86
CA LEU A 3 11.17 10.65 4.09
C LEU A 3 9.81 11.33 4.22
N ALA A 4 8.83 10.83 3.47
CA ALA A 4 7.43 11.21 3.60
C ALA A 4 6.63 9.94 3.94
N ALA A 5 5.76 10.05 4.94
CA ALA A 5 4.81 8.99 5.30
C ALA A 5 3.43 9.35 4.75
N ALA A 6 2.79 8.41 4.06
CA ALA A 6 1.43 8.55 3.54
C ALA A 6 0.61 7.30 3.84
N GLY A 7 -0.67 7.49 4.19
CA GLY A 7 -1.63 6.41 4.42
C GLY A 7 -2.74 6.44 3.38
N PHE A 8 -3.00 5.31 2.72
CA PHE A 8 -4.03 5.19 1.66
C PHE A 8 -5.21 4.29 2.05
N GLY A 9 -5.16 3.62 3.21
CA GLY A 9 -6.24 2.74 3.67
C GLY A 9 -6.64 1.72 2.61
N GLU A 10 -7.94 1.63 2.33
CA GLU A 10 -8.53 0.73 1.34
C GLU A 10 -8.55 1.30 -0.10
N TYR A 11 -8.16 2.56 -0.31
CA TYR A 11 -8.35 3.25 -1.59
C TYR A 11 -7.32 2.88 -2.68
N ARG A 12 -6.37 2.00 -2.37
CA ARG A 12 -5.36 1.47 -3.33
C ARG A 12 -5.17 -0.05 -3.17
N PRO A 13 -6.20 -0.86 -3.44
CA PRO A 13 -6.08 -2.31 -3.36
C PRO A 13 -5.18 -2.83 -4.50
N VAL A 14 -4.34 -3.82 -4.19
CA VAL A 14 -3.63 -4.60 -5.22
C VAL A 14 -4.45 -5.79 -5.69
N SER A 15 -5.35 -6.27 -4.83
CA SER A 15 -6.27 -7.38 -5.08
C SER A 15 -7.68 -6.92 -4.70
N PRO A 16 -8.58 -6.71 -5.67
CA PRO A 16 -9.92 -6.16 -5.42
C PRO A 16 -10.90 -7.19 -4.84
N GLU A 17 -10.52 -8.47 -4.80
CA GLU A 17 -11.41 -9.56 -4.39
C GLU A 17 -11.77 -9.48 -2.89
N ASP A 18 -12.99 -9.89 -2.56
CA ASP A 18 -13.47 -9.98 -1.18
C ASP A 18 -13.14 -11.36 -0.58
N THR A 19 -11.85 -11.65 -0.43
CA THR A 19 -11.37 -12.90 0.17
C THR A 19 -10.35 -12.62 1.28
N ASP A 20 -10.16 -13.57 2.19
CA ASP A 20 -9.16 -13.43 3.24
C ASP A 20 -7.72 -13.33 2.69
N ALA A 21 -7.45 -14.04 1.59
CA ALA A 21 -6.18 -13.97 0.89
C ALA A 21 -5.94 -12.57 0.28
N ALA A 22 -6.94 -12.00 -0.40
CA ALA A 22 -6.89 -10.66 -0.95
C ALA A 22 -6.70 -9.59 0.13
N ARG A 23 -7.45 -9.70 1.24
CA ARG A 23 -7.27 -8.85 2.43
C ARG A 23 -5.84 -8.94 2.99
N ALA A 24 -5.28 -10.14 3.06
CA ALA A 24 -3.91 -10.34 3.53
C ALA A 24 -2.89 -9.67 2.61
N GLN A 25 -3.08 -9.76 1.29
CA GLN A 25 -2.20 -9.10 0.32
C GLN A 25 -2.32 -7.57 0.36
N ASN A 26 -3.51 -7.03 0.63
CA ASN A 26 -3.75 -5.58 0.67
C ASN A 26 -3.14 -4.90 1.91
N ARG A 27 -2.93 -5.62 3.03
CA ARG A 27 -2.29 -5.08 4.25
C ARG A 27 -0.77 -4.97 4.07
N ARG A 28 -0.30 -3.88 3.46
CA ARG A 28 1.11 -3.71 3.09
C ARG A 28 1.65 -2.29 3.32
N ILE A 29 2.98 -2.18 3.34
CA ILE A 29 3.73 -0.93 3.31
C ILE A 29 4.51 -0.89 2.00
N GLU A 30 4.42 0.21 1.27
CA GLU A 30 5.16 0.42 0.02
C GLU A 30 6.27 1.46 0.20
N LEU A 31 7.46 1.15 -0.32
CA LEU A 31 8.59 2.07 -0.35
C LEU A 31 8.84 2.51 -1.80
N LYS A 32 8.69 3.81 -2.06
CA LYS A 32 9.01 4.41 -3.36
C LYS A 32 10.27 5.25 -3.21
N LEU A 33 11.36 4.81 -3.84
CA LEU A 33 12.59 5.60 -3.93
C LEU A 33 12.48 6.56 -5.10
N THR A 34 12.83 7.82 -4.86
CA THR A 34 12.85 8.87 -5.89
C THR A 34 14.20 9.57 -5.86
N GLU A 35 14.72 9.89 -7.04
CA GLU A 35 15.90 10.75 -7.16
C GLU A 35 15.51 12.22 -6.93
N ARG A 36 16.52 13.09 -6.73
CA ARG A 36 16.31 14.54 -6.51
C ARG A 36 16.35 15.31 -7.82
#